data_AF-A0A3N6SMB8-F1
#
_entry.id   AF-A0A3N6SMB8-F1
#
_cell.length_a   1.000
_cell.length_b   1.000
_cell.length_c   1.000
_cell.angle_alpha   90.00
_cell.angle_beta   90.00
_cell.angle_gamma   90.00
#
_symmetry.space_group_name_H-M   'P 1'
#
loop_
_entity.id
_entity.type
_entity.pdbx_description
1 polymer ?
#
loop_
_entity_poly.entity_id
_entity_poly.type
_entity_poly.pdbx_seq_one_letter_code
_entity_poly.pdbx_strand_id
1 'polypeptide(L)'
;MPINPVRHNTVVPVNDIRQERIELSKLRSSLSQKISDIKNSATEKNKSIAVHKNNIADNQSLLKSLHSVSAKNGENATVRLKKDHFKYGQASNILKKMLHGSRYQTEREAAVKKINAQGSTVSAGKVIKTLQTRIDSTLSEVHELKTEVAGYDKKIDNIEAIKYGIEKKLDNLTKIETNAKKADEKNHSARQNFSMIYQSNVGCKALNVEARHQFGNTPLAGKVSGSKVVEEYRRVHGYEIFSRGNKALESTIKANCSDLNELVKTGAKAWYTPTEKNITTYRGQGMTQSGINTLISRFNADEHNKTETVYILGQFFSTSRSVNVANDFANRSQDDAKVIFKVKGNSSNGLSIPGGLSFENDESEKLYSPLANFKVTAVSKASSNTYHVALEEVTKVDRALILPY
;
A
#
# COMPACT_ATOMS: atom_id res chain seq x y z
N MET A 1 19.72 -13.32 17.86
CA MET A 1 18.71 -12.96 16.85
C MET A 1 19.42 -12.78 15.52
N PRO A 2 19.11 -13.56 14.48
CA PRO A 2 19.79 -13.39 13.21
C PRO A 2 19.29 -12.11 12.54
N ILE A 3 20.23 -11.23 12.25
CA ILE A 3 20.04 -10.00 11.48
C ILE A 3 19.71 -10.45 10.06
N ASN A 4 18.46 -10.24 9.64
CA ASN A 4 18.04 -10.47 8.26
C ASN A 4 18.90 -9.59 7.34
N PRO A 5 19.51 -10.15 6.29
CA PRO A 5 20.28 -9.36 5.35
C PRO A 5 19.31 -8.43 4.61
N VAL A 6 19.64 -7.14 4.65
CA VAL A 6 18.95 -6.06 3.95
C VAL A 6 18.87 -6.43 2.47
N ARG A 7 17.69 -6.88 2.02
CA ARG A 7 17.37 -7.03 0.60
C ARG A 7 17.21 -5.62 0.02
N HIS A 8 18.28 -5.10 -0.57
CA HIS A 8 18.15 -3.96 -1.47
C HIS A 8 17.34 -4.41 -2.71
N ASN A 9 16.26 -3.67 -3.00
CA ASN A 9 15.36 -3.80 -4.16
C ASN A 9 14.30 -4.92 -4.18
N THR A 10 13.66 -5.25 -3.06
CA THR A 10 12.30 -5.81 -3.15
C THR A 10 11.32 -4.66 -3.41
N VAL A 11 10.95 -4.46 -4.68
CA VAL A 11 9.71 -3.78 -5.03
C VAL A 11 8.60 -4.52 -4.29
N VAL A 12 8.00 -3.90 -3.28
CA VAL A 12 6.86 -4.47 -2.57
C VAL A 12 5.81 -4.83 -3.62
N PRO A 13 5.35 -6.09 -3.70
CA PRO A 13 4.34 -6.49 -4.68
C PRO A 13 3.14 -5.54 -4.63
N VAL A 14 2.62 -5.15 -5.80
CA VAL A 14 1.46 -4.24 -5.89
C VAL A 14 0.28 -4.73 -5.06
N ASN A 15 0.11 -6.05 -4.92
CA ASN A 15 -0.94 -6.66 -4.09
C ASN A 15 -0.73 -6.39 -2.59
N ASP A 16 0.50 -6.44 -2.09
CA ASP A 16 0.80 -6.16 -0.69
C ASP A 16 0.56 -4.68 -0.37
N ILE A 17 0.95 -3.78 -1.30
CA ILE A 17 0.65 -2.34 -1.22
C ILE A 17 -0.87 -2.12 -1.14
N ARG A 18 -1.65 -2.81 -1.97
CA ARG A 18 -3.13 -2.71 -1.95
C ARG A 18 -3.71 -3.19 -0.63
N GLN A 19 -3.23 -4.31 -0.12
CA GLN A 19 -3.72 -4.85 1.14
C GLN A 19 -3.42 -3.90 2.31
N GLU A 20 -2.22 -3.34 2.37
CA GLU A 20 -1.85 -2.34 3.38
C GLU A 20 -2.74 -1.09 3.29
N ARG A 21 -3.04 -0.61 2.07
CA ARG A 21 -3.96 0.53 1.86
C ARG A 21 -5.37 0.24 2.37
N ILE A 22 -5.88 -0.98 2.16
CA ILE A 22 -7.21 -1.38 2.65
C ILE A 22 -7.25 -1.32 4.18
N GLU A 23 -6.25 -1.89 4.85
CA GLU A 23 -6.18 -1.88 6.32
C GLU A 23 -6.03 -0.47 6.90
N LEU A 24 -5.17 0.37 6.31
CA LEU A 24 -5.03 1.76 6.71
C LEU A 24 -6.32 2.58 6.47
N SER A 25 -7.05 2.30 5.38
CA SER A 25 -8.33 2.95 5.09
C SER A 25 -9.40 2.58 6.13
N LYS A 26 -9.50 1.31 6.51
CA LYS A 26 -10.39 0.85 7.59
C LYS A 26 -10.05 1.53 8.91
N LEU A 27 -8.77 1.60 9.26
CA LEU A 27 -8.31 2.26 10.48
C LEU A 27 -8.67 3.75 10.48
N ARG A 28 -8.44 4.46 9.37
CA ARG A 28 -8.83 5.88 9.20
C ARG A 28 -10.33 6.09 9.41
N SER A 29 -11.16 5.21 8.88
CA SER A 29 -12.62 5.26 9.06
C SER A 29 -13.00 5.03 10.53
N SER A 30 -12.39 4.05 11.20
CA SER A 30 -12.61 3.80 12.63
C SER A 30 -12.20 4.99 13.50
N LEU A 31 -11.07 5.64 13.21
CA LEU A 31 -10.64 6.85 13.94
C LEU A 31 -11.62 8.01 13.73
N SER A 32 -12.16 8.16 12.51
CA SER A 32 -13.16 9.20 12.22
C SER A 32 -14.45 8.97 13.00
N GLN A 33 -14.88 7.72 13.14
CA GLN A 33 -16.02 7.37 14.00
C GLN A 33 -15.74 7.71 15.47
N LYS A 34 -14.57 7.33 16.00
CA LYS A 34 -14.19 7.66 17.38
C LYS A 34 -14.18 9.16 17.66
N ILE A 35 -13.68 9.98 16.72
CA ILE A 35 -13.74 11.44 16.84
C ILE A 35 -15.19 11.91 16.92
N SER A 36 -16.07 11.37 16.07
CA SER A 36 -17.50 11.69 16.09
C SER A 36 -18.15 11.36 17.42
N ASP A 37 -17.88 10.17 17.97
CA ASP A 37 -18.45 9.71 19.25
C ASP A 37 -17.99 10.58 20.42
N ILE A 38 -16.71 10.99 20.42
CA ILE A 38 -16.16 11.91 21.43
C ILE A 38 -16.80 13.30 21.31
N LYS A 39 -16.95 13.83 20.09
CA LYS A 39 -17.61 15.14 19.85
C LYS A 39 -19.06 15.14 20.33
N ASN A 40 -19.79 14.04 20.08
CA ASN A 40 -21.15 13.87 20.58
C ASN A 40 -21.20 13.84 22.12
N SER A 41 -20.28 13.10 22.75
CA SER A 41 -20.17 13.05 24.21
C SER A 41 -19.85 14.43 24.83
N ALA A 42 -18.93 15.17 24.22
CA ALA A 42 -18.60 16.54 24.63
C ALA A 42 -19.79 17.49 24.49
N THR A 43 -20.59 17.32 23.43
CA THR A 43 -21.80 18.12 23.19
C THR A 43 -22.84 17.91 24.28
N GLU A 44 -23.11 16.66 24.66
CA GLU A 44 -24.05 16.35 25.75
C GLU A 44 -23.58 16.93 27.09
N LYS A 45 -22.29 16.82 27.40
CA LYS A 45 -21.73 17.41 28.63
C LYS A 45 -21.83 18.94 28.63
N ASN A 46 -21.63 19.59 27.49
CA ASN A 46 -21.81 21.04 27.36
C ASN A 46 -23.28 21.47 27.55
N LYS A 47 -24.25 20.66 27.12
CA LYS A 47 -25.68 20.91 27.43
C LYS A 47 -25.93 20.84 28.94
N SER A 48 -25.39 19.83 29.63
CA SER A 48 -25.49 19.74 31.10
C SER A 48 -24.87 20.96 31.79
N ILE A 49 -23.67 21.39 31.36
CA ILE A 49 -23.03 22.60 31.90
C ILE A 49 -23.94 23.83 31.75
N ALA A 50 -24.60 24.00 30.60
CA ALA A 50 -25.52 25.12 30.38
C ALA A 50 -26.72 25.08 31.35
N VAL A 51 -27.31 23.90 31.58
CA VAL A 51 -28.40 23.71 32.55
C VAL A 51 -27.94 24.06 33.97
N HIS A 52 -26.78 23.55 34.40
CA HIS A 52 -26.24 23.83 35.73
C HIS A 52 -25.92 25.32 35.92
N LYS A 53 -25.40 26.01 34.90
CA LYS A 53 -25.17 27.46 34.94
C LYS A 53 -26.46 28.26 35.13
N ASN A 54 -27.55 27.87 34.46
CA ASN A 54 -28.85 28.51 34.65
C ASN A 54 -29.36 28.30 36.08
N ASN A 55 -29.25 27.08 36.62
CA ASN A 55 -29.63 26.78 38.00
C ASN A 55 -28.83 27.61 39.03
N ILE A 56 -27.53 27.83 38.79
CA ILE A 56 -26.68 28.70 39.62
C ILE A 56 -27.20 30.15 39.55
N ALA A 57 -27.45 30.67 38.35
CA ALA A 57 -27.95 32.04 38.16
C ALA A 57 -29.31 32.27 38.87
N ASP A 58 -30.22 31.31 38.77
CA ASP A 58 -31.53 31.34 39.44
C ASP A 58 -31.37 31.38 40.96
N ASN A 59 -30.52 30.51 41.52
CA ASN A 59 -30.26 30.48 42.96
C ASN A 59 -29.54 31.76 43.44
N GLN A 60 -28.65 32.34 42.64
CA GLN A 60 -28.01 33.62 42.95
C GLN A 60 -29.02 34.78 42.97
N SER A 61 -29.98 34.79 42.04
CA SER A 61 -31.08 35.77 42.04
C SER A 61 -31.91 35.68 43.33
N LEU A 62 -32.21 34.46 43.78
CA LEU A 62 -32.91 34.22 45.04
C LEU A 62 -32.10 34.68 46.26
N LEU A 63 -30.79 34.39 46.30
CA LEU A 63 -29.89 34.84 47.36
C LEU A 63 -29.87 36.37 47.50
N LYS A 64 -29.82 37.12 46.39
CA LYS A 64 -29.89 38.59 46.42
C LYS A 64 -31.13 39.09 47.16
N SER A 65 -32.29 38.48 46.90
CA SER A 65 -33.53 38.84 47.60
C SER A 65 -33.51 38.49 49.10
N LEU A 66 -32.89 37.36 49.46
CA LEU A 66 -32.75 36.91 50.85
C LEU A 66 -31.78 37.77 51.66
N HIS A 67 -30.64 38.16 51.08
CA HIS A 67 -29.71 39.07 51.74
C HIS A 67 -30.37 40.41 52.08
N SER A 68 -31.22 40.93 51.19
CA SER A 68 -32.01 42.14 51.49
C SER A 68 -32.99 41.96 52.65
N VAL A 69 -33.62 40.79 52.77
CA VAL A 69 -34.53 40.48 53.89
C VAL A 69 -33.75 40.32 55.19
N SER A 70 -32.65 39.57 55.17
CA SER A 70 -31.80 39.31 56.33
C SER A 70 -31.18 40.61 56.87
N ALA A 71 -30.63 41.47 55.99
CA ALA A 71 -30.06 42.75 56.39
C ALA A 71 -31.08 43.70 57.06
N LYS A 72 -32.36 43.62 56.68
CA LYS A 72 -33.42 44.49 57.21
C LYS A 72 -34.14 43.93 58.44
N ASN A 73 -34.21 42.60 58.59
CA ASN A 73 -35.09 41.96 59.58
C ASN A 73 -34.38 40.88 60.42
N GLY A 74 -33.08 40.67 60.22
CA GLY A 74 -32.28 39.63 60.87
C GLY A 74 -32.37 38.26 60.19
N GLU A 75 -31.38 37.41 60.43
CA GLU A 75 -31.29 36.06 59.84
C GLU A 75 -32.40 35.12 60.29
N ASN A 76 -32.95 35.35 61.48
CA ASN A 76 -34.07 34.59 62.05
C ASN A 76 -35.44 35.02 61.49
N ALA A 77 -35.48 36.04 60.64
CA ALA A 77 -36.70 36.49 60.00
C ALA A 77 -37.35 35.37 59.18
N THR A 78 -38.63 35.12 59.42
CA THR A 78 -39.42 34.24 58.57
C THR A 78 -39.50 34.82 57.15
N VAL A 79 -39.35 33.97 56.14
CA VAL A 79 -39.45 34.37 54.72
C VAL A 79 -40.64 33.74 54.01
N ARG A 80 -41.11 34.38 52.94
CA ARG A 80 -42.14 33.89 52.02
C ARG A 80 -41.68 34.05 50.58
N LEU A 81 -42.13 33.17 49.68
CA LEU A 81 -41.81 33.22 48.26
C LEU A 81 -42.96 33.89 47.49
N LYS A 82 -42.70 35.08 46.94
CA LYS A 82 -43.67 35.86 46.16
C LYS A 82 -43.14 36.09 44.75
N LYS A 83 -43.83 35.54 43.73
CA LYS A 83 -43.45 35.68 42.31
C LYS A 83 -41.94 35.43 42.12
N ASP A 84 -41.48 34.27 42.57
CA ASP A 84 -40.08 33.80 42.49
C ASP A 84 -39.01 34.65 43.20
N HIS A 85 -39.41 35.50 44.14
CA HIS A 85 -38.47 36.21 45.01
C HIS A 85 -38.82 36.05 46.48
N PHE A 86 -37.80 35.96 47.34
CA PHE A 86 -38.01 35.90 48.77
C PHE A 86 -38.33 37.29 49.34
N LYS A 87 -39.30 37.35 50.25
CA LYS A 87 -39.70 38.54 50.99
C LYS A 87 -39.87 38.24 52.46
N TYR A 88 -39.91 39.29 53.28
CA TYR A 88 -40.25 39.18 54.69
C TYR A 88 -41.64 38.53 54.88
N GLY A 89 -41.71 37.60 55.83
CA GLY A 89 -42.80 36.65 56.01
C GLY A 89 -44.00 37.16 56.81
N GLN A 90 -43.90 38.34 57.44
CA GLN A 90 -45.01 38.98 58.14
C GLN A 90 -45.62 40.13 57.31
N ALA A 91 -46.91 40.37 57.51
CA ALA A 91 -47.62 41.50 56.90
C ALA A 91 -47.21 42.80 57.58
N SER A 92 -47.10 43.89 56.81
CA SER A 92 -46.63 45.17 57.33
C SER A 92 -47.59 45.83 58.35
N ASN A 93 -48.87 45.44 58.37
CA ASN A 93 -49.91 46.03 59.23
C ASN A 93 -51.05 45.03 59.53
N ILE A 94 -51.82 45.26 60.60
CA ILE A 94 -52.90 44.39 61.11
C ILE A 94 -54.01 44.15 60.08
N LEU A 95 -54.44 45.18 59.35
CA LEU A 95 -55.44 45.06 58.26
C LEU A 95 -55.01 44.10 57.14
N LYS A 96 -53.72 44.10 56.78
CA LYS A 96 -53.19 43.18 55.76
C LYS A 96 -53.09 41.74 56.27
N LYS A 97 -52.99 41.54 57.58
CA LYS A 97 -53.00 40.22 58.23
C LYS A 97 -54.39 39.60 58.19
N MET A 98 -55.43 40.41 58.40
CA MET A 98 -56.84 39.99 58.38
C MET A 98 -57.35 39.68 56.96
N LEU A 99 -57.02 40.51 55.96
CA LEU A 99 -57.55 40.37 54.59
C LEU A 99 -56.76 39.40 53.69
N HIS A 100 -55.51 39.05 54.04
CA HIS A 100 -54.63 38.26 53.16
C HIS A 100 -53.89 37.11 53.86
N GLY A 101 -54.26 36.77 55.09
CA GLY A 101 -53.55 35.76 55.91
C GLY A 101 -53.32 34.42 55.21
N SER A 102 -54.31 33.92 54.46
CA SER A 102 -54.22 32.69 53.67
C SER A 102 -53.13 32.77 52.59
N ARG A 103 -53.07 33.85 51.81
CA ARG A 103 -52.03 34.06 50.79
C ARG A 103 -50.63 34.08 51.40
N TYR A 104 -50.43 34.79 52.51
CA TYR A 104 -49.11 34.83 53.18
C TYR A 104 -48.70 33.45 53.68
N GLN A 105 -49.66 32.63 54.13
CA GLN A 105 -49.39 31.26 54.54
C GLN A 105 -48.97 30.38 53.34
N THR A 106 -49.68 30.44 52.22
CA THR A 106 -49.32 29.72 50.98
C THR A 106 -47.93 30.11 50.47
N GLU A 107 -47.59 31.40 50.50
CA GLU A 107 -46.25 31.87 50.09
C GLU A 107 -45.14 31.43 51.06
N ARG A 108 -45.43 31.27 52.36
CA ARG A 108 -44.48 30.70 53.34
C ARG A 108 -44.27 29.20 53.12
N GLU A 109 -45.34 28.47 52.83
CA GLU A 109 -45.26 27.06 52.44
C GLU A 109 -44.51 26.88 51.12
N ALA A 110 -44.67 27.79 50.16
CA ALA A 110 -43.89 27.78 48.93
C ALA A 110 -42.38 28.00 49.19
N ALA A 111 -42.02 28.88 50.13
CA ALA A 111 -40.63 29.05 50.57
C ALA A 111 -40.06 27.79 51.22
N VAL A 112 -40.83 27.12 52.09
CA VAL A 112 -40.47 25.84 52.70
C VAL A 112 -40.24 24.77 51.63
N LYS A 113 -41.19 24.62 50.69
CA LYS A 113 -41.11 23.66 49.58
C LYS A 113 -39.90 23.93 48.68
N LYS A 114 -39.59 25.20 48.37
CA LYS A 114 -38.46 25.57 47.50
C LYS A 114 -37.11 25.06 48.02
N ILE A 115 -36.94 24.99 49.34
CA ILE A 115 -35.72 24.48 49.97
C ILE A 115 -35.87 23.09 50.61
N ASN A 116 -37.02 22.43 50.43
CA ASN A 116 -37.34 21.12 51.01
C ASN A 116 -37.09 21.05 52.54
N ALA A 117 -37.53 22.08 53.26
CA ALA A 117 -37.42 22.13 54.73
C ALA A 117 -38.64 21.49 55.40
N GLN A 118 -38.48 20.99 56.63
CA GLN A 118 -39.59 20.55 57.49
C GLN A 118 -40.27 21.75 58.16
N GLY A 119 -41.59 21.69 58.35
CA GLY A 119 -42.42 22.70 59.03
C GLY A 119 -43.26 23.58 58.09
N SER A 120 -43.92 24.59 58.63
CA SER A 120 -44.79 25.51 57.87
C SER A 120 -44.13 26.86 57.54
N THR A 121 -42.92 27.12 58.07
CA THR A 121 -42.16 28.35 57.86
C THR A 121 -40.65 28.08 57.86
N VAL A 122 -39.86 28.98 57.27
CA VAL A 122 -38.38 28.92 57.23
C VAL A 122 -37.77 30.30 57.49
N SER A 123 -36.59 30.33 58.11
CA SER A 123 -35.84 31.56 58.38
C SER A 123 -34.95 31.95 57.19
N ALA A 124 -34.69 33.24 57.03
CA ALA A 124 -33.81 33.79 55.99
C ALA A 124 -32.43 33.11 56.00
N GLY A 125 -31.81 32.97 57.18
CA GLY A 125 -30.50 32.32 57.33
C GLY A 125 -30.50 30.85 56.89
N LYS A 126 -31.56 30.09 57.18
CA LYS A 126 -31.69 28.70 56.72
C LYS A 126 -31.81 28.62 55.20
N VAL A 127 -32.61 29.49 54.58
CA VAL A 127 -32.75 29.53 53.12
C VAL A 127 -31.44 29.94 52.45
N ILE A 128 -30.74 30.95 52.97
CA ILE A 128 -29.43 31.38 52.46
C ILE A 128 -28.44 30.22 52.49
N LYS A 129 -28.28 29.55 53.65
CA LYS A 129 -27.36 28.42 53.79
C LYS A 129 -27.66 27.31 52.79
N THR A 130 -28.93 26.90 52.66
CA THR A 130 -29.31 25.84 51.72
C THR A 130 -29.05 26.22 50.27
N LEU A 131 -29.36 27.45 49.85
CA LEU A 131 -29.10 27.89 48.47
C LEU A 131 -27.61 28.03 48.19
N GLN A 132 -26.82 28.50 49.15
CA GLN A 132 -25.37 28.57 49.04
C GLN A 132 -24.77 27.16 48.85
N THR A 133 -25.15 26.19 49.68
CA THR A 133 -24.71 24.80 49.52
C THR A 133 -25.09 24.23 48.15
N ARG A 134 -26.29 24.52 47.63
CA ARG A 134 -26.70 24.07 46.28
C ARG A 134 -25.83 24.72 45.19
N ILE A 135 -25.54 26.02 45.30
CA ILE A 135 -24.66 26.72 44.36
C ILE A 135 -23.26 26.12 44.39
N ASP A 136 -22.67 25.92 45.56
CA ASP A 136 -21.32 25.39 45.72
C ASP A 136 -21.20 23.97 45.17
N SER A 137 -22.21 23.12 45.43
CA SER A 137 -22.30 21.76 44.84
C SER A 137 -22.39 21.83 43.31
N THR A 138 -23.29 22.66 42.78
CA THR A 138 -23.50 22.79 41.32
C THR A 138 -22.26 23.39 40.63
N LEU A 139 -21.54 24.30 41.29
CA LEU A 139 -20.28 24.86 40.79
C LEU A 139 -19.19 23.79 40.69
N SER A 140 -19.13 22.89 41.67
CA SER A 140 -18.20 21.75 41.66
C SER A 140 -18.51 20.80 40.50
N GLU A 141 -19.79 20.44 40.31
CA GLU A 141 -20.25 19.63 39.17
C GLU A 141 -19.90 20.28 37.82
N VAL A 142 -20.11 21.60 37.68
CA VAL A 142 -19.73 22.34 36.46
C VAL A 142 -18.22 22.30 36.24
N HIS A 143 -17.42 22.39 37.30
CA HIS A 143 -15.95 22.33 37.19
C HIS A 143 -15.47 20.95 36.74
N GLU A 144 -16.03 19.87 37.30
CA GLU A 144 -15.75 18.50 36.88
C GLU A 144 -16.13 18.27 35.41
N LEU A 145 -17.35 18.66 35.01
CA LEU A 145 -17.81 18.54 33.62
C LEU A 145 -16.92 19.32 32.64
N LYS A 146 -16.47 20.53 33.01
CA LYS A 146 -15.53 21.30 32.19
C LYS A 146 -14.18 20.60 32.05
N THR A 147 -13.70 19.97 33.12
CA THR A 147 -12.45 19.22 33.11
C THR A 147 -12.56 17.98 32.22
N GLU A 148 -13.70 17.27 32.26
CA GLU A 148 -14.00 16.18 31.32
C GLU A 148 -14.01 16.65 29.87
N VAL A 149 -14.67 17.77 29.57
CA VAL A 149 -14.74 18.34 28.21
C VAL A 149 -13.34 18.70 27.70
N ALA A 150 -12.52 19.37 28.51
CA ALA A 150 -11.12 19.67 28.16
C ALA A 150 -10.30 18.38 27.94
N GLY A 151 -10.64 17.29 28.63
CA GLY A 151 -10.07 15.97 28.40
C GLY A 151 -10.47 15.36 27.06
N TYR A 152 -11.68 15.64 26.56
CA TYR A 152 -12.12 15.22 25.23
C TYR A 152 -11.38 15.95 24.11
N ASP A 153 -11.16 17.26 24.25
CA ASP A 153 -10.41 18.04 23.25
C ASP A 153 -9.00 17.46 23.04
N LYS A 154 -8.27 17.19 24.14
CA LYS A 154 -6.96 16.52 24.08
C LYS A 154 -7.01 15.14 23.41
N LYS A 155 -8.07 14.36 23.65
CA LYS A 155 -8.25 13.05 23.00
C LYS A 155 -8.50 13.20 21.50
N ILE A 156 -9.30 14.19 21.10
CA ILE A 156 -9.56 14.50 19.69
C ILE A 156 -8.24 14.88 19.01
N ASP A 157 -7.47 15.81 19.58
CA ASP A 157 -6.19 16.25 19.03
C ASP A 157 -5.23 15.08 18.79
N ASN A 158 -5.13 14.18 19.77
CA ASN A 158 -4.30 12.97 19.67
C ASN A 158 -4.77 12.04 18.53
N ILE A 159 -6.09 11.82 18.41
CA ILE A 159 -6.63 10.96 17.35
C ILE A 159 -6.47 11.62 15.97
N GLU A 160 -6.65 12.94 15.87
CA GLU A 160 -6.44 13.71 14.65
C GLU A 160 -4.97 13.63 14.20
N ALA A 161 -4.01 13.72 15.12
CA ALA A 161 -2.59 13.53 14.81
C ALA A 161 -2.28 12.12 14.24
N ILE A 162 -2.87 11.07 14.82
CA ILE A 162 -2.74 9.70 14.31
C ILE A 162 -3.36 9.58 12.91
N LYS A 163 -4.57 10.14 12.73
CA LYS A 163 -5.29 10.13 11.46
C LYS A 163 -4.49 10.82 10.37
N TYR A 164 -3.91 11.98 10.66
CA TYR A 164 -3.03 12.69 9.72
C TYR A 164 -1.78 11.86 9.34
N GLY A 165 -1.19 11.16 10.31
CA GLY A 165 -0.09 10.22 10.03
C GLY A 165 -0.48 9.09 9.09
N ILE A 166 -1.71 8.55 9.23
CA ILE A 166 -2.25 7.52 8.33
C ILE A 166 -2.50 8.09 6.93
N GLU A 167 -3.04 9.31 6.81
CA GLU A 167 -3.29 9.97 5.52
C GLU A 167 -1.98 10.15 4.72
N LYS A 168 -0.90 10.61 5.38
CA LYS A 168 0.42 10.68 4.74
C LYS A 168 0.92 9.33 4.23
N LYS A 169 0.71 8.25 5.01
CA LYS A 169 1.08 6.89 4.59
C LYS A 169 0.26 6.45 3.38
N LEU A 170 -1.05 6.69 3.37
CA LEU A 170 -1.94 6.37 2.25
C LEU A 170 -1.53 7.11 0.96
N ASP A 171 -1.19 8.39 1.04
CA ASP A 171 -0.71 9.17 -0.10
C ASP A 171 0.60 8.61 -0.65
N ASN A 172 1.53 8.26 0.23
CA ASN A 172 2.80 7.65 -0.16
C ASN A 172 2.60 6.31 -0.86
N LEU A 173 1.78 5.41 -0.29
CA LEU A 173 1.46 4.11 -0.90
C LEU A 173 0.79 4.27 -2.26
N THR A 174 -0.07 5.28 -2.43
CA THR A 174 -0.72 5.58 -3.72
C THR A 174 0.31 6.00 -4.78
N LYS A 175 1.31 6.82 -4.40
CA LYS A 175 2.41 7.20 -5.29
C LYS A 175 3.27 6.00 -5.67
N ILE A 176 3.61 5.14 -4.70
CA ILE A 176 4.39 3.91 -4.96
C ILE A 176 3.64 2.99 -5.92
N GLU A 177 2.33 2.74 -5.68
CA GLU A 177 1.51 1.90 -6.58
C GLU A 177 1.47 2.47 -8.01
N THR A 178 1.29 3.79 -8.14
CA THR A 178 1.23 4.45 -9.45
C THR A 178 2.55 4.33 -10.19
N ASN A 179 3.67 4.53 -9.50
CA ASN A 179 5.00 4.38 -10.08
C ASN A 179 5.31 2.94 -10.49
N ALA A 180 4.90 1.96 -9.67
CA ALA A 180 5.04 0.54 -9.97
C ALA A 180 4.25 0.15 -11.23
N LYS A 181 3.00 0.61 -11.37
CA LYS A 181 2.18 0.39 -12.57
C LYS A 181 2.83 0.99 -13.82
N LYS A 182 3.27 2.26 -13.75
CA LYS A 182 3.97 2.91 -14.87
C LYS A 182 5.25 2.19 -15.27
N ALA A 183 6.00 1.66 -14.30
CA ALA A 183 7.20 0.88 -14.57
C ALA A 183 6.87 -0.45 -15.25
N ASP A 184 5.81 -1.14 -14.82
CA ASP A 184 5.37 -2.39 -15.43
C ASP A 184 4.83 -2.17 -16.85
N GLU A 185 4.03 -1.13 -17.08
CA GLU A 185 3.56 -0.72 -18.42
C GLU A 185 4.73 -0.41 -19.37
N LYS A 186 5.74 0.33 -18.87
CA LYS A 186 6.96 0.61 -19.63
C LYS A 186 7.72 -0.66 -19.98
N ASN A 187 7.89 -1.57 -19.02
CA ASN A 187 8.55 -2.85 -19.25
C ASN A 187 7.75 -3.73 -20.22
N HIS A 188 6.43 -3.75 -20.12
CA HIS A 188 5.56 -4.48 -21.04
C HIS A 188 5.70 -3.96 -22.47
N SER A 189 5.64 -2.63 -22.66
CA SER A 189 5.85 -2.01 -23.98
C SER A 189 7.25 -2.31 -24.54
N ALA A 190 8.29 -2.25 -23.70
CA ALA A 190 9.65 -2.64 -24.10
C ALA A 190 9.73 -4.11 -24.55
N ARG A 191 9.09 -5.03 -23.81
CA ARG A 191 9.02 -6.45 -24.19
C ARG A 191 8.24 -6.66 -25.50
N GLN A 192 7.17 -5.91 -25.73
CA GLN A 192 6.42 -5.98 -27.00
C GLN A 192 7.27 -5.51 -28.18
N ASN A 193 7.93 -4.35 -28.04
CA ASN A 193 8.85 -3.82 -29.04
C ASN A 193 9.97 -4.81 -29.38
N PHE A 194 10.56 -5.42 -28.35
CA PHE A 194 11.56 -6.46 -28.51
C PHE A 194 10.98 -7.70 -29.21
N SER A 195 9.84 -8.21 -28.75
CA SER A 195 9.19 -9.43 -29.26
C SER A 195 8.84 -9.31 -30.75
N MET A 196 8.40 -8.12 -31.19
CA MET A 196 8.09 -7.88 -32.60
C MET A 196 9.31 -8.05 -33.52
N ILE A 197 10.52 -7.84 -33.02
CA ILE A 197 11.73 -8.12 -33.81
C ILE A 197 12.16 -9.56 -33.58
N TYR A 198 12.17 -9.99 -32.32
CA TYR A 198 12.71 -11.29 -31.90
C TYR A 198 12.00 -12.50 -32.49
N GLN A 199 10.67 -12.47 -32.69
CA GLN A 199 9.98 -13.65 -33.25
C GLN A 199 10.34 -13.92 -34.73
N SER A 200 10.85 -12.92 -35.46
CA SER A 200 11.30 -13.11 -36.84
C SER A 200 12.66 -13.81 -36.88
N ASN A 201 12.90 -14.62 -37.90
CA ASN A 201 14.15 -15.38 -38.02
C ASN A 201 15.36 -14.43 -38.14
N VAL A 202 15.25 -13.42 -38.99
CA VAL A 202 16.33 -12.41 -39.14
C VAL A 202 16.51 -11.56 -37.89
N GLY A 203 15.42 -11.23 -37.19
CA GLY A 203 15.45 -10.38 -36.01
C GLY A 203 16.02 -11.10 -34.79
N CYS A 204 15.61 -12.34 -34.52
CA CYS A 204 16.18 -13.19 -33.47
C CYS A 204 17.70 -13.28 -33.58
N LYS A 205 18.19 -13.58 -34.79
CA LYS A 205 19.63 -13.69 -35.06
C LYS A 205 20.36 -12.37 -34.76
N ALA A 206 19.85 -11.25 -35.26
CA ALA A 206 20.49 -9.95 -35.06
C ALA A 206 20.46 -9.49 -33.60
N LEU A 207 19.35 -9.68 -32.89
CA LEU A 207 19.23 -9.34 -31.47
C LEU A 207 20.18 -10.17 -30.60
N ASN A 208 20.31 -11.46 -30.86
CA ASN A 208 21.24 -12.30 -30.11
C ASN A 208 22.70 -11.97 -30.42
N VAL A 209 23.05 -11.59 -31.66
CA VAL A 209 24.40 -11.08 -31.97
C VAL A 209 24.67 -9.78 -31.22
N GLU A 210 23.73 -8.83 -31.22
CA GLU A 210 23.86 -7.57 -30.48
C GLU A 210 23.92 -7.80 -28.96
N ALA A 211 23.14 -8.74 -28.43
CA ALA A 211 23.21 -9.11 -27.02
C ALA A 211 24.59 -9.69 -26.65
N ARG A 212 25.18 -10.55 -27.49
CA ARG A 212 26.55 -11.05 -27.29
C ARG A 212 27.61 -9.97 -27.39
N HIS A 213 27.35 -8.92 -28.16
CA HIS A 213 28.23 -7.76 -28.22
C HIS A 213 28.16 -6.92 -26.94
N GLN A 214 26.96 -6.68 -26.42
CA GLN A 214 26.76 -5.84 -25.23
C GLN A 214 27.05 -6.57 -23.90
N PHE A 215 26.69 -7.84 -23.81
CA PHE A 215 26.70 -8.62 -22.55
C PHE A 215 27.59 -9.86 -22.61
N GLY A 216 28.15 -10.17 -23.78
CA GLY A 216 29.10 -11.26 -23.98
C GLY A 216 30.48 -10.74 -24.38
N ASN A 217 31.22 -11.56 -25.12
CA ASN A 217 32.58 -11.26 -25.57
C ASN A 217 32.68 -11.10 -27.10
N THR A 218 31.57 -10.89 -27.80
CA THR A 218 31.59 -10.78 -29.28
C THR A 218 31.96 -9.35 -29.72
N PRO A 219 32.94 -9.16 -30.62
CA PRO A 219 33.37 -7.82 -31.02
C PRO A 219 32.40 -7.13 -31.99
N LEU A 220 31.58 -7.90 -32.71
CA LEU A 220 30.69 -7.39 -33.75
C LEU A 220 29.27 -7.17 -33.23
N ALA A 221 28.81 -5.92 -33.36
CA ALA A 221 27.42 -5.52 -33.12
C ALA A 221 26.46 -6.17 -34.13
N GLY A 222 25.23 -6.46 -33.67
CA GLY A 222 24.16 -7.00 -34.50
C GLY A 222 23.51 -5.92 -35.35
N LYS A 223 23.02 -6.29 -36.54
CA LYS A 223 22.31 -5.38 -37.45
C LYS A 223 21.22 -6.13 -38.20
N VAL A 224 20.06 -5.49 -38.38
CA VAL A 224 18.96 -6.01 -39.20
C VAL A 224 18.22 -4.87 -39.88
N SER A 225 17.76 -5.10 -41.11
CA SER A 225 16.90 -4.15 -41.82
C SER A 225 15.46 -4.35 -41.39
N GLY A 226 14.79 -3.27 -40.97
CA GLY A 226 13.37 -3.31 -40.63
C GLY A 226 12.49 -3.82 -41.78
N SER A 227 12.86 -3.54 -43.03
CA SER A 227 12.14 -4.05 -44.20
C SER A 227 12.19 -5.58 -44.30
N LYS A 228 13.28 -6.23 -43.89
CA LYS A 228 13.37 -7.70 -43.87
C LYS A 228 12.45 -8.32 -42.82
N VAL A 229 12.38 -7.70 -41.63
CA VAL A 229 11.47 -8.14 -40.57
C VAL A 229 10.01 -7.96 -41.00
N VAL A 230 9.66 -6.79 -41.55
CA VAL A 230 8.31 -6.51 -42.09
C VAL A 230 7.91 -7.50 -43.18
N GLU A 231 8.84 -7.90 -44.04
CA GLU A 231 8.55 -8.86 -45.10
C GLU A 231 8.26 -10.26 -44.56
N GLU A 232 8.92 -10.71 -43.48
CA GLU A 232 8.55 -11.96 -42.81
C GLU A 232 7.11 -11.91 -42.27
N TYR A 233 6.70 -10.80 -41.65
CA TYR A 233 5.30 -10.62 -41.22
C TYR A 233 4.31 -10.68 -42.37
N ARG A 234 4.60 -10.02 -43.50
CA ARG A 234 3.74 -10.05 -44.69
C ARG A 234 3.61 -11.45 -45.28
N ARG A 235 4.71 -12.22 -45.27
CA ARG A 235 4.70 -13.61 -45.74
C ARG A 235 3.85 -14.53 -44.88
N VAL A 236 3.84 -14.33 -43.55
CA VAL A 236 3.07 -15.17 -42.62
C VAL A 236 1.60 -14.74 -42.57
N HIS A 237 1.32 -13.44 -42.55
CA HIS A 237 -0.01 -12.91 -42.23
C HIS A 237 -0.75 -12.25 -43.41
N GLY A 238 -0.14 -12.22 -44.60
CA GLY A 238 -0.66 -11.50 -45.75
C GLY A 238 -0.08 -10.08 -45.89
N TYR A 239 -0.02 -9.57 -47.12
CA TYR A 239 0.62 -8.29 -47.44
C TYR A 239 -0.17 -7.07 -46.92
N GLU A 240 -1.46 -7.25 -46.69
CA GLU A 240 -2.38 -6.26 -46.18
C GLU A 240 -2.33 -6.09 -44.65
N ILE A 241 -1.56 -6.94 -43.95
CA ILE A 241 -1.51 -6.94 -42.48
C ILE A 241 -1.18 -5.57 -41.89
N PHE A 242 -0.31 -4.80 -42.57
CA PHE A 242 0.07 -3.45 -42.15
C PHE A 242 -0.82 -2.34 -42.73
N SER A 243 -1.62 -2.61 -43.77
CA SER A 243 -2.53 -1.62 -44.34
C SER A 243 -3.92 -1.61 -43.68
N ARG A 244 -4.33 -2.71 -43.04
CA ARG A 244 -5.67 -2.87 -42.41
C ARG A 244 -5.76 -2.58 -40.90
N GLY A 245 -4.69 -2.09 -40.28
CA GLY A 245 -4.74 -1.69 -38.85
C GLY A 245 -3.39 -1.62 -38.15
N ASN A 246 -2.36 -2.30 -38.67
CA ASN A 246 -1.05 -2.37 -38.02
C ASN A 246 0.00 -1.37 -38.56
N LYS A 247 -0.42 -0.32 -39.29
CA LYS A 247 0.50 0.64 -39.93
C LYS A 247 1.50 1.27 -38.96
N ALA A 248 1.06 1.60 -37.75
CA ALA A 248 1.93 2.14 -36.71
C ALA A 248 2.99 1.11 -36.27
N LEU A 249 2.63 -0.17 -36.18
CA LEU A 249 3.56 -1.25 -35.83
C LEU A 249 4.63 -1.47 -36.91
N GLU A 250 4.31 -1.31 -38.19
CA GLU A 250 5.31 -1.34 -39.27
C GLU A 250 6.41 -0.29 -39.04
N SER A 251 6.00 0.95 -38.71
CA SER A 251 6.93 2.04 -38.40
C SER A 251 7.74 1.74 -37.13
N THR A 252 7.09 1.20 -36.08
CA THR A 252 7.78 0.79 -34.85
C THR A 252 8.82 -0.29 -35.09
N ILE A 253 8.52 -1.31 -35.91
CA ILE A 253 9.46 -2.35 -36.30
C ILE A 253 10.69 -1.75 -36.97
N LYS A 254 10.49 -0.86 -37.95
CA LYS A 254 11.58 -0.19 -38.67
C LYS A 254 12.45 0.68 -37.77
N ALA A 255 11.83 1.44 -36.86
CA ALA A 255 12.54 2.27 -35.89
C ALA A 255 13.39 1.41 -34.94
N ASN A 256 12.79 0.36 -34.36
CA ASN A 256 13.46 -0.59 -33.46
C ASN A 256 14.63 -1.33 -34.13
N CYS A 257 14.52 -1.66 -35.42
CA CYS A 257 15.63 -2.25 -36.17
C CYS A 257 16.77 -1.25 -36.43
N SER A 258 16.45 0.04 -36.55
CA SER A 258 17.42 1.10 -36.79
C SER A 258 18.22 1.45 -35.52
N ASP A 259 17.62 1.26 -34.34
CA ASP A 259 18.27 1.41 -33.03
C ASP A 259 18.29 0.09 -32.26
N LEU A 260 18.91 -0.92 -32.86
CA LEU A 260 18.98 -2.27 -32.30
C LEU A 260 19.74 -2.28 -30.96
N ASN A 261 20.73 -1.39 -30.80
CA ASN A 261 21.53 -1.29 -29.60
C ASN A 261 20.67 -0.93 -28.37
N GLU A 262 19.91 0.16 -28.47
CA GLU A 262 19.03 0.58 -27.37
C GLU A 262 17.89 -0.41 -27.17
N LEU A 263 17.36 -1.03 -28.24
CA LEU A 263 16.33 -2.07 -28.12
C LEU A 263 16.82 -3.27 -27.31
N VAL A 264 18.04 -3.76 -27.55
CA VAL A 264 18.63 -4.88 -26.80
C VAL A 264 18.88 -4.49 -25.34
N LYS A 265 19.40 -3.29 -25.09
CA LYS A 265 19.68 -2.81 -23.75
C LYS A 265 18.42 -2.63 -22.91
N THR A 266 17.41 -1.99 -23.49
CA THR A 266 16.11 -1.78 -22.85
C THR A 266 15.35 -3.11 -22.72
N GLY A 267 15.41 -3.96 -23.73
CA GLY A 267 14.89 -5.33 -23.70
C GLY A 267 15.50 -6.15 -22.56
N ALA A 268 16.82 -6.20 -22.44
CA ALA A 268 17.51 -6.98 -21.41
C ALA A 268 17.03 -6.62 -20.00
N LYS A 269 16.82 -5.33 -19.72
CA LYS A 269 16.26 -4.87 -18.44
C LYS A 269 14.79 -5.27 -18.29
N ALA A 270 13.97 -5.05 -19.31
CA ALA A 270 12.54 -5.33 -19.28
C ALA A 270 12.21 -6.84 -19.22
N TRP A 271 13.10 -7.70 -19.73
CA TRP A 271 12.97 -9.15 -19.69
C TRP A 271 13.49 -9.76 -18.39
N TYR A 272 14.35 -9.06 -17.64
CA TYR A 272 14.80 -9.53 -16.32
C TYR A 272 13.81 -9.11 -15.23
N THR A 273 12.73 -9.90 -15.09
CA THR A 273 11.70 -9.68 -14.06
C THR A 273 11.54 -10.93 -13.18
N PRO A 274 12.47 -11.17 -12.23
CA PRO A 274 12.39 -12.31 -11.32
C PRO A 274 11.07 -12.34 -10.55
N THR A 275 10.50 -13.53 -10.40
CA THR A 275 9.30 -13.81 -9.59
C THR A 275 9.63 -14.71 -8.41
N GLU A 276 8.69 -14.93 -7.49
CA GLU A 276 8.94 -15.80 -6.33
C GLU A 276 8.97 -17.29 -6.67
N LYS A 277 8.47 -17.68 -7.85
CA LYS A 277 8.28 -19.08 -8.23
C LYS A 277 9.21 -19.45 -9.38
N ASN A 278 10.01 -20.47 -9.14
CA ASN A 278 10.77 -21.11 -10.20
C ASN A 278 9.84 -21.90 -11.12
N ILE A 279 10.12 -21.82 -12.42
CA ILE A 279 9.59 -22.71 -13.44
C ILE A 279 10.73 -23.57 -13.99
N THR A 280 10.38 -24.71 -14.60
CA THR A 280 11.33 -25.53 -15.35
C THR A 280 11.07 -25.37 -16.84
N THR A 281 12.13 -25.08 -17.59
CA THR A 281 12.13 -25.03 -19.05
C THR A 281 13.35 -25.76 -19.60
N TYR A 282 13.38 -25.94 -20.92
CA TYR A 282 14.38 -26.74 -21.61
C TYR A 282 14.89 -26.01 -22.83
N ARG A 283 16.17 -26.20 -23.17
CA ARG A 283 16.73 -25.69 -24.42
C ARG A 283 17.70 -26.70 -25.00
N GLY A 284 17.50 -27.07 -26.26
CA GLY A 284 18.50 -27.79 -27.01
C GLY A 284 19.31 -26.85 -27.88
N GLN A 285 20.61 -27.09 -27.95
CA GLN A 285 21.50 -26.42 -28.88
C GLN A 285 22.76 -27.25 -29.12
N GLY A 286 23.53 -26.87 -30.13
CA GLY A 286 24.90 -27.30 -30.24
C GLY A 286 25.85 -26.50 -29.36
N MET A 287 27.01 -27.09 -29.07
CA MET A 287 28.16 -26.47 -28.43
C MET A 287 29.44 -27.03 -29.05
N THR A 288 30.53 -26.28 -28.95
CA THR A 288 31.85 -26.79 -29.32
C THR A 288 32.29 -27.86 -28.32
N GLN A 289 33.10 -28.83 -28.77
CA GLN A 289 33.65 -29.84 -27.88
C GLN A 289 34.53 -29.21 -26.78
N SER A 290 35.23 -28.12 -27.10
CA SER A 290 36.00 -27.32 -26.13
C SER A 290 35.10 -26.66 -25.08
N GLY A 291 33.97 -26.10 -25.51
CA GLY A 291 32.98 -25.47 -24.64
C GLY A 291 32.41 -26.45 -23.62
N ILE A 292 31.92 -27.61 -24.08
CA ILE A 292 31.35 -28.61 -23.16
C ILE A 292 32.41 -29.23 -22.23
N ASN A 293 33.63 -29.46 -22.72
CA ASN A 293 34.74 -29.94 -21.88
C ASN A 293 35.12 -28.93 -20.80
N THR A 294 35.15 -27.64 -21.15
CA THR A 294 35.41 -26.55 -20.19
C THR A 294 34.33 -26.49 -19.12
N LEU A 295 33.06 -26.66 -19.52
CA LEU A 295 31.94 -26.67 -18.59
C LEU A 295 32.03 -27.86 -17.61
N ILE A 296 32.27 -29.07 -18.12
CA ILE A 296 32.43 -30.29 -17.31
C ILE A 296 33.61 -30.16 -16.35
N SER A 297 34.77 -29.72 -16.85
CA SER A 297 35.97 -29.56 -16.04
C SER A 297 35.75 -28.60 -14.86
N ARG A 298 35.09 -27.45 -15.12
CA ARG A 298 34.75 -26.49 -14.07
C ARG A 298 33.72 -27.03 -13.09
N PHE A 299 32.67 -27.69 -13.57
CA PHE A 299 31.66 -28.31 -12.72
C PHE A 299 32.30 -29.34 -11.76
N ASN A 300 33.15 -30.23 -12.27
CA ASN A 300 33.84 -31.23 -11.45
C ASN A 300 34.80 -30.58 -10.43
N ALA A 301 35.50 -29.50 -10.83
CA ALA A 301 36.36 -28.75 -9.93
C ALA A 301 35.56 -28.06 -8.80
N ASP A 302 34.39 -27.50 -9.13
CA ASP A 302 33.47 -26.90 -8.17
C ASP A 302 32.95 -27.93 -7.16
N GLU A 303 32.56 -29.12 -7.63
CA GLU A 303 32.14 -30.22 -6.75
C GLU A 303 33.27 -30.67 -5.81
N HIS A 304 34.49 -30.86 -6.34
CA HIS A 304 35.65 -31.29 -5.56
C HIS A 304 36.06 -30.24 -4.50
N ASN A 305 36.07 -28.97 -4.88
CA ASN A 305 36.54 -27.88 -4.03
C ASN A 305 35.42 -27.25 -3.18
N LYS A 306 34.17 -27.72 -3.32
CA LYS A 306 32.97 -27.14 -2.68
C LYS A 306 32.82 -25.65 -2.98
N THR A 307 33.08 -25.26 -4.22
CA THR A 307 32.89 -23.90 -4.75
C THR A 307 31.71 -23.87 -5.72
N GLU A 308 31.26 -22.67 -6.09
CA GLU A 308 30.22 -22.49 -7.10
C GLU A 308 30.67 -21.47 -8.15
N THR A 309 30.71 -21.88 -9.41
CA THR A 309 30.83 -20.96 -10.55
C THR A 309 29.45 -20.47 -10.97
N VAL A 310 29.30 -19.16 -11.05
CA VAL A 310 28.11 -18.50 -11.60
C VAL A 310 28.39 -18.02 -13.02
N TYR A 311 27.44 -18.26 -13.91
CA TYR A 311 27.52 -17.93 -15.31
C TYR A 311 26.47 -16.90 -15.72
N ILE A 312 26.81 -16.06 -16.69
CA ILE A 312 25.86 -15.33 -17.52
C ILE A 312 25.87 -15.92 -18.93
N LEU A 313 24.74 -15.83 -19.62
CA LEU A 313 24.57 -16.44 -20.95
C LEU A 313 25.07 -15.53 -22.08
N GLY A 314 25.23 -14.23 -21.80
CA GLY A 314 25.69 -13.23 -22.78
C GLY A 314 24.72 -12.99 -23.94
N GLN A 315 23.53 -13.60 -23.93
CA GLN A 315 22.49 -13.44 -24.95
C GLN A 315 21.10 -13.72 -24.36
N PHE A 316 20.04 -13.43 -25.12
CA PHE A 316 18.72 -13.89 -24.72
C PHE A 316 18.61 -15.40 -24.89
N PHE A 317 18.16 -16.08 -23.86
CA PHE A 317 18.16 -17.54 -23.81
C PHE A 317 16.75 -18.07 -23.96
N SER A 318 16.42 -18.40 -25.20
CA SER A 318 15.13 -18.98 -25.56
C SER A 318 15.07 -20.44 -25.10
N THR A 319 14.02 -20.77 -24.36
CA THR A 319 13.75 -22.08 -23.80
C THR A 319 12.29 -22.45 -24.08
N SER A 320 11.94 -23.72 -24.03
CA SER A 320 10.57 -24.23 -24.15
C SER A 320 10.14 -24.92 -22.87
N ARG A 321 8.84 -24.95 -22.57
CA ARG A 321 8.30 -25.85 -21.53
C ARG A 321 8.33 -27.33 -21.94
N SER A 322 8.51 -27.62 -23.24
CA SER A 322 8.55 -28.97 -23.78
C SER A 322 9.99 -29.45 -23.95
N VAL A 323 10.32 -30.58 -23.31
CA VAL A 323 11.62 -31.24 -23.50
C VAL A 323 11.77 -31.77 -24.93
N ASN A 324 10.67 -32.17 -25.59
CA ASN A 324 10.72 -32.67 -26.96
C ASN A 324 11.15 -31.58 -27.94
N VAL A 325 10.62 -30.37 -27.78
CA VAL A 325 11.04 -29.21 -28.57
C VAL A 325 12.54 -28.96 -28.41
N ALA A 326 13.04 -29.00 -27.16
CA ALA A 326 14.47 -28.88 -26.90
C ALA A 326 15.28 -30.00 -27.58
N ASN A 327 14.86 -31.27 -27.48
CA ASN A 327 15.52 -32.38 -28.16
C ASN A 327 15.60 -32.16 -29.67
N ASP A 328 14.52 -31.70 -30.30
CA ASP A 328 14.47 -31.44 -31.73
C ASP A 328 15.44 -30.32 -32.14
N PHE A 329 15.59 -29.27 -31.32
CA PHE A 329 16.60 -28.22 -31.57
C PHE A 329 18.03 -28.74 -31.42
N ALA A 330 18.33 -29.54 -30.40
CA ALA A 330 19.66 -30.14 -30.22
C ALA A 330 20.00 -31.09 -31.39
N ASN A 331 19.01 -31.88 -31.85
CA ASN A 331 19.19 -32.84 -32.93
C ASN A 331 19.43 -32.18 -34.30
N ARG A 332 18.81 -31.02 -34.55
CA ARG A 332 19.01 -30.21 -35.75
C ARG A 332 20.36 -29.48 -35.78
N SER A 333 21.03 -29.35 -34.63
CA SER A 333 22.34 -28.71 -34.58
C SER A 333 23.38 -29.48 -35.39
N GLN A 334 24.27 -28.72 -36.04
CA GLN A 334 25.40 -29.25 -36.81
C GLN A 334 26.70 -29.28 -35.98
N ASP A 335 26.66 -28.81 -34.72
CA ASP A 335 27.84 -28.84 -33.83
C ASP A 335 28.11 -30.26 -33.29
N ASP A 336 29.37 -30.53 -32.97
CA ASP A 336 29.84 -31.85 -32.52
C ASP A 336 29.19 -32.30 -31.21
N ALA A 337 29.02 -31.39 -30.24
CA ALA A 337 28.39 -31.67 -28.97
C ALA A 337 26.95 -31.14 -28.96
N LYS A 338 25.98 -32.04 -28.74
CA LYS A 338 24.56 -31.72 -28.60
C LYS A 338 24.25 -31.55 -27.12
N VAL A 339 23.70 -30.40 -26.73
CA VAL A 339 23.43 -30.09 -25.33
C VAL A 339 21.96 -29.81 -25.12
N ILE A 340 21.39 -30.47 -24.12
CA ILE A 340 20.03 -30.23 -23.63
C ILE A 340 20.15 -29.60 -22.24
N PHE A 341 19.85 -28.31 -22.17
CA PHE A 341 19.76 -27.58 -20.93
C PHE A 341 18.39 -27.81 -20.28
N LYS A 342 18.38 -28.18 -19.00
CA LYS A 342 17.21 -28.09 -18.11
C LYS A 342 17.39 -26.88 -17.22
N VAL A 343 16.57 -25.86 -17.39
CA VAL A 343 16.69 -24.58 -16.69
C VAL A 343 15.61 -24.51 -15.62
N LYS A 344 16.02 -24.26 -14.38
CA LYS A 344 15.13 -23.91 -13.27
C LYS A 344 15.35 -22.43 -12.94
N GLY A 345 14.39 -21.57 -13.25
CA GLY A 345 14.53 -20.13 -13.02
C GLY A 345 13.20 -19.41 -12.88
N ASN A 346 13.25 -18.13 -12.54
CA ASN A 346 12.07 -17.34 -12.16
C ASN A 346 11.93 -16.01 -12.88
N SER A 347 12.87 -15.62 -13.76
CA SER A 347 12.83 -14.34 -14.48
C SER A 347 12.34 -14.42 -15.92
N SER A 348 12.09 -15.61 -16.46
CA SER A 348 11.67 -15.75 -17.86
C SER A 348 10.22 -15.31 -18.12
N ASN A 349 9.97 -14.79 -19.31
CA ASN A 349 8.63 -14.45 -19.79
C ASN A 349 8.34 -15.12 -21.14
N GLY A 350 7.07 -15.21 -21.53
CA GLY A 350 6.72 -15.55 -22.92
C GLY A 350 6.82 -14.32 -23.82
N LEU A 351 6.96 -14.52 -25.13
CA LEU A 351 6.84 -13.42 -26.09
C LEU A 351 5.43 -12.80 -25.99
N SER A 352 5.37 -11.47 -26.16
CA SER A 352 4.11 -10.73 -26.17
C SER A 352 4.07 -9.87 -27.43
N ILE A 353 3.27 -10.26 -28.40
CA ILE A 353 3.23 -9.63 -29.72
C ILE A 353 1.89 -8.88 -29.86
N PRO A 354 1.89 -7.56 -30.11
CA PRO A 354 0.66 -6.80 -30.32
C PRO A 354 0.08 -7.00 -31.73
N GLY A 355 -1.18 -6.57 -31.93
CA GLY A 355 -1.77 -6.42 -33.28
C GLY A 355 -2.08 -7.72 -34.02
N GLY A 356 -2.17 -8.85 -33.30
CA GLY A 356 -2.42 -10.16 -33.92
C GLY A 356 -1.24 -10.69 -34.75
N LEU A 357 -0.05 -10.14 -34.57
CA LEU A 357 1.13 -10.47 -35.38
C LEU A 357 1.89 -11.72 -34.90
N SER A 358 1.38 -12.48 -33.94
CA SER A 358 2.08 -13.66 -33.41
C SER A 358 2.18 -14.75 -34.49
N PHE A 359 3.34 -15.38 -34.65
CA PHE A 359 3.47 -16.55 -35.54
C PHE A 359 2.81 -17.78 -34.89
N GLU A 360 2.20 -18.66 -35.69
CA GLU A 360 1.30 -19.74 -35.22
C GLU A 360 2.00 -20.95 -34.55
N ASN A 361 3.30 -20.88 -34.27
CA ASN A 361 4.03 -21.98 -33.63
C ASN A 361 4.12 -21.78 -32.12
N ASP A 362 3.13 -22.28 -31.36
CA ASP A 362 3.21 -22.28 -29.89
C ASP A 362 4.17 -23.38 -29.40
N GLU A 363 5.46 -23.07 -29.45
CA GLU A 363 6.52 -23.88 -28.82
C GLU A 363 6.57 -23.67 -27.28
N SER A 364 5.59 -22.96 -26.70
CA SER A 364 5.56 -22.55 -25.29
C SER A 364 6.87 -21.87 -24.86
N GLU A 365 7.37 -20.97 -25.71
CA GLU A 365 8.64 -20.30 -25.53
C GLU A 365 8.67 -19.47 -24.24
N LYS A 366 9.82 -19.54 -23.56
CA LYS A 366 10.20 -18.72 -22.41
C LYS A 366 11.59 -18.17 -22.65
N LEU A 367 11.71 -16.84 -22.57
CA LEU A 367 12.95 -16.14 -22.83
C LEU A 367 13.55 -15.62 -21.52
N TYR A 368 14.79 -16.01 -21.24
CA TYR A 368 15.59 -15.40 -20.17
C TYR A 368 16.45 -14.27 -20.71
N SER A 369 16.58 -13.21 -19.90
CA SER A 369 17.43 -12.06 -20.21
C SER A 369 18.93 -12.41 -20.15
N PRO A 370 19.80 -11.76 -20.93
CA PRO A 370 21.26 -11.86 -20.76
C PRO A 370 21.75 -11.39 -19.39
N LEU A 371 20.91 -10.69 -18.61
CA LEU A 371 21.20 -10.27 -17.23
C LEU A 371 20.94 -11.38 -16.18
N ALA A 372 20.34 -12.50 -16.57
CA ALA A 372 20.10 -13.62 -15.68
C ALA A 372 21.40 -14.40 -15.43
N ASN A 373 21.61 -14.77 -14.17
CA ASN A 373 22.78 -15.50 -13.71
C ASN A 373 22.38 -16.93 -13.37
N PHE A 374 23.21 -17.90 -13.72
CA PHE A 374 22.93 -19.32 -13.55
C PHE A 374 24.10 -20.05 -12.93
N LYS A 375 23.83 -21.04 -12.09
CA LYS A 375 24.82 -22.06 -11.72
C LYS A 375 24.51 -23.38 -12.42
N VAL A 376 25.54 -24.17 -12.68
CA VAL A 376 25.38 -25.54 -13.16
C VAL A 376 25.17 -26.44 -11.96
N THR A 377 24.08 -27.18 -11.93
CA THR A 377 23.72 -28.07 -10.81
C THR A 377 23.88 -29.55 -11.13
N ALA A 378 24.00 -29.91 -12.41
CA ALA A 378 24.32 -31.25 -12.85
C ALA A 378 24.83 -31.22 -14.29
N VAL A 379 25.77 -32.10 -14.60
CA VAL A 379 26.17 -32.41 -15.98
C VAL A 379 26.22 -33.93 -16.14
N SER A 380 25.60 -34.45 -17.19
CA SER A 380 25.63 -35.88 -17.50
C SER A 380 25.72 -36.12 -18.99
N LYS A 381 26.49 -37.13 -19.40
CA LYS A 381 26.55 -37.58 -20.79
C LYS A 381 25.45 -38.60 -21.05
N ALA A 382 24.55 -38.30 -21.99
CA ALA A 382 23.41 -39.16 -22.34
C ALA A 382 23.75 -40.14 -23.46
N SER A 383 24.58 -39.75 -24.42
CA SER A 383 25.10 -40.59 -25.50
C SER A 383 26.51 -40.13 -25.91
N SER A 384 27.11 -40.72 -26.95
CA SER A 384 28.48 -40.41 -27.38
C SER A 384 28.75 -38.91 -27.58
N ASN A 385 27.76 -38.14 -28.04
CA ASN A 385 27.85 -36.71 -28.28
C ASN A 385 26.71 -35.86 -27.68
N THR A 386 25.76 -36.46 -26.97
CA THR A 386 24.68 -35.72 -26.30
C THR A 386 24.94 -35.59 -24.80
N TYR A 387 24.78 -34.36 -24.30
CA TYR A 387 24.97 -33.99 -22.90
C TYR A 387 23.71 -33.34 -22.34
N HIS A 388 23.38 -33.64 -21.10
CA HIS A 388 22.36 -32.92 -20.33
C HIS A 388 23.04 -32.03 -19.30
N VAL A 389 22.62 -30.78 -19.24
CA VAL A 389 23.13 -29.78 -18.30
C VAL A 389 21.97 -29.16 -17.54
N ALA A 390 22.00 -29.23 -16.22
CA ALA A 390 21.02 -28.56 -15.38
C ALA A 390 21.54 -27.18 -14.96
N LEU A 391 20.72 -26.15 -15.19
CA LEU A 391 20.98 -24.77 -14.78
C LEU A 391 19.97 -24.35 -13.73
N GLU A 392 20.42 -23.67 -12.68
CA GLU A 392 19.56 -23.00 -11.70
C GLU A 392 19.85 -21.50 -11.73
N GLU A 393 18.81 -20.69 -11.96
CA GLU A 393 18.91 -19.23 -11.88
C GLU A 393 19.19 -18.81 -10.45
N VAL A 394 20.17 -17.91 -10.28
CA VAL A 394 20.61 -17.38 -8.99
C VAL A 394 20.56 -15.86 -9.01
N THR A 395 20.64 -15.26 -7.82
CA THR A 395 20.76 -13.81 -7.70
C THR A 395 22.01 -13.33 -8.44
N LYS A 396 21.89 -12.16 -9.09
CA LYS A 396 22.98 -11.55 -9.84
C LYS A 396 24.24 -11.40 -8.98
N VAL A 397 25.40 -11.75 -9.55
CA VAL A 397 26.74 -11.56 -8.98
C VAL A 397 27.63 -10.78 -9.94
N ASP A 398 28.57 -9.99 -9.40
CA ASP A 398 29.40 -9.05 -10.19
C ASP A 398 30.51 -9.73 -11.01
N ARG A 399 30.89 -10.98 -10.67
CA ARG A 399 31.99 -11.72 -11.30
C ARG A 399 31.54 -13.00 -12.01
N ALA A 400 30.31 -13.01 -12.53
CA ALA A 400 29.82 -14.15 -13.30
C ALA A 400 30.63 -14.34 -14.59
N LEU A 401 30.93 -15.59 -14.94
CA LEU A 401 31.66 -15.94 -16.15
C LEU A 401 30.68 -16.08 -17.33
N ILE A 402 31.14 -15.84 -18.56
CA ILE A 402 30.32 -16.23 -19.72
C ILE A 402 30.20 -17.77 -19.75
N LEU A 403 28.99 -18.29 -19.93
CA LEU A 403 28.78 -19.72 -20.13
C LEU A 403 29.60 -20.16 -21.36
N PRO A 404 30.51 -21.14 -21.25
CA PRO A 404 31.26 -21.65 -22.38
C PRO A 404 30.32 -22.09 -23.50
N TYR A 405 30.68 -21.79 -24.76
CA TYR A 405 29.94 -22.19 -25.96
C TYR A 405 30.79 -23.13 -26.82
#